data_AF-A0A1V4JQ88-F1
#
_entry.id   AF-A0A1V4JQ88-F1
#
_cell.length_a   1.000
_cell.length_b   1.000
_cell.length_c   1.000
_cell.angle_alpha   90.00
_cell.angle_beta   90.00
_cell.angle_gamma   90.00
#
_symmetry.space_group_name_H-M   'P 1'
#
loop_
_entity.id
_entity.type
_entity.pdbx_description
1 polymer ?
#
loop_
_entity_poly.entity_id
_entity_poly.type
_entity_poly.pdbx_seq_one_letter_code
_entity_poly.pdbx_strand_id
1 'polypeptide(L)'
;MIEAFRDNGLNTLDHNTEINVSRLETIISSIYYQLNKRLPSTHQISVEQSISLLLNFMIAAYDSEGHGKLTVFSVKAMLATMCGGKILDKLRYVFSQISDSNGLMIFTKFDQLLKEVLKLPTAVFEGPSFGYTEHSLRTCFPQQLTP
;
A
#
# COMPACT_ATOMS: atom_id res chain seq x y z
N MET A 1 6.98 2.25 -9.28
CA MET A 1 6.19 2.66 -8.09
C MET A 1 6.99 3.59 -7.19
N ILE A 2 8.21 3.22 -6.78
CA ILE A 2 9.08 4.07 -5.93
C ILE A 2 9.25 5.49 -6.47
N GLU A 3 9.56 5.63 -7.77
CA GLU A 3 9.67 6.95 -8.42
C GLU A 3 8.36 7.75 -8.31
N ALA A 4 7.21 7.12 -8.53
CA ALA A 4 5.92 7.81 -8.38
C ALA A 4 5.70 8.31 -6.95
N PHE A 5 6.12 7.57 -5.93
CA PHE A 5 6.07 8.06 -4.55
C PHE A 5 7.00 9.25 -4.32
N ARG A 6 8.17 9.26 -4.96
CA ARG A 6 9.12 10.38 -4.89
C ARG A 6 8.59 11.62 -5.61
N ASP A 7 8.10 11.46 -6.82
CA ASP A 7 7.54 12.54 -7.64
C ASP A 7 6.33 13.22 -6.97
N ASN A 8 5.58 12.47 -6.15
CA ASN A 8 4.45 12.98 -5.37
C ASN A 8 4.82 13.39 -3.93
N GLY A 9 6.10 13.37 -3.57
CA GLY A 9 6.61 13.76 -2.25
C GLY A 9 6.20 12.84 -1.09
N LEU A 10 5.69 11.64 -1.37
CA LEU A 10 5.29 10.69 -0.31
C LEU A 10 6.49 10.14 0.46
N ASN A 11 7.68 10.14 -0.13
CA ASN A 11 8.91 9.68 0.53
C ASN A 11 9.38 10.62 1.65
N THR A 12 8.97 11.89 1.64
CA THR A 12 9.39 12.88 2.63
C THR A 12 8.38 13.09 3.75
N LEU A 13 7.16 12.55 3.60
CA LEU A 13 6.11 12.65 4.61
C LEU A 13 6.23 11.54 5.65
N ASP A 14 5.85 11.88 6.88
CA ASP A 14 5.68 10.89 7.94
C ASP A 14 4.61 9.86 7.56
N HIS A 15 4.82 8.61 7.95
CA HIS A 15 3.93 7.49 7.66
C HIS A 15 2.49 7.71 8.14
N ASN A 16 2.28 8.44 9.24
CA ASN A 16 0.97 8.72 9.81
C ASN A 16 0.31 9.96 9.23
N THR A 17 0.99 10.70 8.35
CA THR A 17 0.39 11.87 7.68
C THR A 17 -0.81 11.42 6.87
N GLU A 18 -1.94 12.09 7.04
CA GLU A 18 -3.17 11.82 6.30
C GLU A 18 -3.17 12.49 4.92
N ILE A 19 -3.71 11.78 3.93
CA ILE A 19 -3.91 12.22 2.57
C ILE A 19 -5.41 12.19 2.29
N ASN A 20 -5.98 13.33 1.88
CA ASN A 20 -7.39 13.40 1.50
C ASN A 20 -7.63 12.79 0.10
N VAL A 21 -8.90 12.52 -0.21
CA VAL A 21 -9.32 11.92 -1.50
C VAL A 21 -8.78 12.69 -2.72
N SER A 22 -8.84 14.03 -2.70
CA SER A 22 -8.36 14.86 -3.83
C SER A 22 -6.85 14.69 -4.10
N ARG A 23 -6.04 14.67 -3.04
CA ARG A 23 -4.60 14.41 -3.17
C ARG A 23 -4.33 12.97 -3.60
N LEU A 24 -5.11 12.00 -3.11
CA LEU A 24 -5.00 10.60 -3.53
C LEU A 24 -5.29 10.45 -5.04
N GLU A 25 -6.36 11.08 -5.53
CA GLU A 25 -6.71 11.11 -6.95
C GLU A 25 -5.59 11.72 -7.81
N THR A 26 -4.96 12.80 -7.32
CA THR A 26 -3.80 13.41 -8.01
C THR A 26 -2.63 12.43 -8.13
N ILE A 27 -2.33 11.70 -7.05
CA ILE A 27 -1.27 10.69 -7.04
C ILE A 27 -1.58 9.57 -8.03
N ILE A 28 -2.80 9.01 -7.98
CA ILE A 28 -3.24 7.93 -8.88
C ILE A 28 -3.23 8.38 -10.34
N SER A 29 -3.70 9.60 -10.60
CA SER A 29 -3.65 10.24 -11.92
C SER A 29 -2.21 10.27 -12.44
N SER A 30 -1.27 10.78 -11.65
CA SER A 30 0.13 10.85 -12.06
C SER A 30 0.69 9.47 -12.45
N ILE A 31 0.31 8.41 -11.71
CA ILE A 31 0.75 7.04 -11.97
C ILE A 31 0.21 6.55 -13.32
N TYR A 32 -1.10 6.67 -13.56
CA TYR A 32 -1.72 6.16 -14.79
C TYR A 32 -1.34 6.96 -16.04
N TYR A 33 -1.20 8.29 -15.92
CA TYR A 33 -0.70 9.10 -17.02
C TYR A 33 0.74 8.76 -17.39
N GLN A 34 1.62 8.53 -16.40
CA GLN A 34 2.99 8.08 -16.67
C GLN A 34 3.06 6.66 -17.21
N LEU A 35 2.19 5.76 -16.74
CA LEU A 35 2.08 4.41 -17.28
C LEU A 35 1.66 4.42 -18.76
N ASN A 36 0.61 5.16 -19.11
CA ASN A 36 0.08 5.22 -20.47
C ASN A 36 1.12 5.76 -21.48
N LYS A 37 2.00 6.67 -21.05
CA LYS A 37 3.13 7.15 -21.87
C LYS A 37 4.17 6.08 -22.17
N ARG A 38 4.29 5.04 -21.33
CA ARG A 38 5.29 3.97 -21.43
C ARG A 38 4.74 2.70 -22.09
N LEU A 39 3.42 2.57 -22.18
CA LEU A 39 2.78 1.41 -22.80
C LEU A 39 2.88 1.50 -24.34
N PRO A 40 3.08 0.37 -25.03
CA PRO A 40 2.93 0.32 -26.49
C PRO A 40 1.53 0.76 -26.92
N SER A 41 1.40 1.32 -28.12
CA SER A 41 0.10 1.73 -28.69
C SER A 41 -0.93 0.59 -28.80
N THR A 42 -0.48 -0.67 -28.78
CA THR A 42 -1.33 -1.87 -28.77
C THR A 42 -1.89 -2.24 -27.39
N HIS A 43 -1.41 -1.61 -26.31
CA HIS A 43 -1.82 -1.87 -24.93
C HIS A 43 -2.36 -0.60 -24.25
N GLN A 44 -3.06 0.26 -25.00
CA GLN A 44 -3.65 1.46 -24.42
C GLN A 44 -4.68 1.11 -23.35
N ILE A 45 -4.64 1.84 -22.25
CA ILE A 45 -5.60 1.74 -21.16
C ILE A 45 -6.54 2.93 -21.17
N SER A 46 -7.77 2.74 -20.73
CA SER A 46 -8.66 3.86 -20.40
C SER A 46 -8.15 4.51 -19.12
N VAL A 47 -7.37 5.59 -19.25
CA VAL A 47 -6.70 6.25 -18.12
C VAL A 47 -7.70 6.73 -17.07
N GLU A 48 -8.73 7.47 -17.49
CA GLU A 48 -9.77 8.01 -16.58
C GLU A 48 -10.52 6.91 -15.83
N GLN A 49 -10.91 5.83 -16.53
CA GLN A 49 -11.59 4.70 -15.90
C GLN A 49 -10.67 3.98 -14.91
N SER A 50 -9.39 3.82 -15.26
CA SER A 50 -8.41 3.15 -14.39
C SER A 50 -8.14 3.96 -13.12
N ILE A 51 -8.08 5.29 -13.23
CA ILE A 51 -7.96 6.21 -12.09
C ILE A 51 -9.18 6.05 -11.17
N SER A 52 -10.39 6.14 -11.72
CA SER A 52 -11.62 6.02 -10.95
C SER A 52 -11.75 4.66 -10.25
N LEU A 53 -11.46 3.56 -10.95
CA LEU A 53 -11.51 2.22 -10.37
C LEU A 53 -10.54 2.05 -9.21
N LEU A 54 -9.27 2.47 -9.39
CA LEU A 54 -8.29 2.36 -8.33
C LEU A 54 -8.65 3.26 -7.14
N LEU A 55 -9.04 4.51 -7.38
CA LEU A 55 -9.42 5.45 -6.33
C LEU A 55 -10.56 4.89 -5.48
N ASN A 56 -11.63 4.44 -6.12
CA ASN A 56 -12.80 3.87 -5.44
C ASN A 56 -12.41 2.60 -4.66
N PHE A 57 -11.56 1.75 -5.22
CA PHE A 57 -11.07 0.56 -4.52
C PHE A 57 -10.23 0.92 -3.28
N MET A 58 -9.33 1.91 -3.39
CA MET A 58 -8.52 2.38 -2.26
C MET A 58 -9.40 2.93 -1.13
N ILE A 59 -10.40 3.75 -1.46
CA ILE A 59 -11.36 4.30 -0.49
C ILE A 59 -12.16 3.17 0.16
N ALA A 60 -12.74 2.26 -0.63
CA ALA A 60 -13.53 1.16 -0.10
C ALA A 60 -12.73 0.23 0.83
N ALA A 61 -11.44 0.02 0.53
CA ALA A 61 -10.59 -0.86 1.31
C ALA A 61 -10.01 -0.22 2.58
N TYR A 62 -9.79 1.11 2.61
CA TYR A 62 -9.03 1.77 3.68
C TYR A 62 -9.75 2.91 4.41
N ASP A 63 -10.88 3.41 3.88
CA ASP A 63 -11.70 4.45 4.52
C ASP A 63 -13.01 3.85 5.06
N SER A 64 -12.89 2.79 5.88
CA SER A 64 -14.05 2.11 6.46
C SER A 64 -14.88 3.00 7.39
N GLU A 65 -14.28 4.06 7.94
CA GLU A 65 -14.92 5.04 8.82
C GLU A 65 -15.54 6.23 8.05
N GLY A 66 -15.30 6.33 6.74
CA GLY A 66 -15.87 7.38 5.89
C GLY A 66 -15.34 8.78 6.17
N HIS A 67 -14.10 8.88 6.67
CA HIS A 67 -13.46 10.15 6.99
C HIS A 67 -12.83 10.83 5.76
N GLY A 68 -12.76 10.14 4.62
CA GLY A 68 -12.22 10.66 3.37
C GLY A 68 -10.70 10.85 3.39
N LYS A 69 -9.99 10.07 4.22
CA LYS A 69 -8.55 10.20 4.42
C LYS A 69 -7.87 8.85 4.59
N LEU A 70 -6.66 8.72 4.03
CA LEU A 70 -5.79 7.56 4.17
C LEU A 70 -4.41 8.00 4.64
N THR A 71 -3.72 7.17 5.43
CA THR A 71 -2.33 7.49 5.80
C THR A 71 -1.37 7.31 4.63
N VAL A 72 -0.26 8.05 4.63
CA VAL A 72 0.85 7.84 3.67
C VAL A 72 1.29 6.38 3.66
N PHE A 73 1.33 5.73 4.83
CA PHE A 73 1.70 4.32 4.94
C PHE A 73 0.70 3.40 4.24
N SER A 74 -0.60 3.58 4.46
CA SER A 74 -1.67 2.84 3.78
C SER A 74 -1.56 2.94 2.26
N VAL A 75 -1.39 4.17 1.75
CA VAL A 75 -1.26 4.44 0.31
C VAL A 75 -0.03 3.75 -0.27
N LYS A 76 1.13 3.85 0.40
CA LYS A 76 2.36 3.16 -0.02
C LYS A 76 2.22 1.65 0.02
N ALA A 77 1.65 1.09 1.09
CA ALA A 77 1.50 -0.35 1.28
C ALA A 77 0.62 -0.95 0.19
N MET A 78 -0.54 -0.35 -0.08
CA MET A 78 -1.47 -0.80 -1.10
C MET A 78 -0.86 -0.73 -2.50
N LEU A 79 -0.37 0.46 -2.91
CA LEU A 79 0.17 0.65 -4.25
C LEU A 79 1.43 -0.17 -4.51
N ALA A 80 2.30 -0.35 -3.50
CA ALA A 80 3.45 -1.25 -3.61
C ALA A 80 3.01 -2.71 -3.73
N THR A 81 1.98 -3.14 -3.00
CA THR A 81 1.46 -4.51 -3.02
C THR A 81 0.77 -4.85 -4.33
N MET A 82 0.03 -3.91 -4.93
CA MET A 82 -0.72 -4.15 -6.17
C MET A 82 0.09 -3.88 -7.45
N CYS A 83 1.25 -3.22 -7.36
CA CYS A 83 2.01 -2.91 -8.56
C CYS A 83 2.56 -4.18 -9.25
N GLY A 84 2.73 -4.09 -10.57
CA GLY A 84 3.31 -5.14 -11.42
C GLY A 84 4.84 -5.31 -11.30
N GLY A 85 5.42 -4.96 -10.16
CA GLY A 85 6.84 -5.16 -9.88
C GLY A 85 7.15 -6.63 -9.54
N LYS A 86 8.44 -7.02 -9.66
CA LYS A 86 8.90 -8.34 -9.21
C LYS A 86 8.64 -8.51 -7.71
N ILE A 87 8.24 -9.72 -7.30
CA ILE A 87 7.94 -10.02 -5.90
C ILE A 87 9.09 -9.64 -4.96
N LEU A 88 10.33 -9.95 -5.34
CA LEU A 88 11.51 -9.63 -4.53
C LEU A 88 11.72 -8.13 -4.33
N ASP A 89 11.46 -7.32 -5.36
CA ASP A 89 11.61 -5.86 -5.27
C ASP A 89 10.50 -5.24 -4.43
N LYS A 90 9.29 -5.80 -4.49
CA LYS A 90 8.16 -5.42 -3.64
C LYS A 90 8.47 -5.72 -2.17
N LEU A 91 8.97 -6.92 -1.87
CA LEU A 91 9.36 -7.31 -0.51
C LEU A 91 10.49 -6.42 0.03
N ARG A 92 11.52 -6.14 -0.77
CA ARG A 92 12.61 -5.21 -0.38
C ARG A 92 12.09 -3.81 -0.07
N TYR A 93 11.22 -3.28 -0.94
CA TYR A 93 10.63 -1.96 -0.71
C TYR A 93 9.79 -1.95 0.57
N VAL A 94 8.90 -2.92 0.75
CA VAL A 94 8.06 -3.02 1.95
C VAL A 94 8.91 -3.15 3.21
N PHE A 95 9.93 -4.00 3.20
CA PHE A 95 10.86 -4.14 4.31
C PHE A 95 11.57 -2.83 4.66
N SER A 96 11.96 -2.04 3.65
CA SER A 96 12.54 -0.70 3.89
C SER A 96 11.58 0.28 4.58
N GLN A 97 10.26 0.12 4.42
CA GLN A 97 9.28 0.99 5.08
C GLN A 97 9.09 0.65 6.56
N ILE A 98 9.39 -0.58 6.94
CA ILE A 98 9.20 -1.10 8.31
C ILE A 98 10.50 -1.30 9.07
N SER A 99 11.64 -0.93 8.50
CA SER A 99 12.96 -1.09 9.13
C SER A 99 13.52 0.24 9.62
N ASP A 100 14.43 0.16 10.59
CA ASP A 100 15.24 1.29 11.04
C ASP A 100 16.42 1.57 10.09
N SER A 101 17.24 2.56 10.42
CA SER A 101 18.43 2.94 9.64
C SER A 101 19.52 1.86 9.62
N ASN A 102 19.49 0.90 10.55
CA ASN A 102 20.43 -0.22 10.62
C ASN A 102 19.95 -1.42 9.78
N GLY A 103 18.78 -1.32 9.14
CA GLY A 103 18.17 -2.41 8.38
C GLY A 103 17.50 -3.46 9.27
N LEU A 104 17.22 -3.13 10.54
CA LEU A 104 16.49 -4.00 11.45
C LEU A 104 15.00 -3.67 11.39
N MET A 105 14.17 -4.71 11.29
CA MET A 105 12.72 -4.57 11.27
C MET A 105 12.21 -4.00 12.61
N ILE A 106 11.40 -2.96 12.53
CA ILE A 106 10.67 -2.39 13.67
C ILE A 106 9.35 -3.15 13.81
N PHE A 107 9.21 -3.91 14.89
CA PHE A 107 8.09 -4.83 15.09
C PHE A 107 6.71 -4.15 15.02
N THR A 108 6.57 -2.95 15.59
CA THR A 108 5.31 -2.18 15.54
C THR A 108 4.95 -1.73 14.12
N LYS A 109 5.94 -1.45 13.27
CA LYS A 109 5.70 -1.12 11.86
C LYS A 109 5.34 -2.35 11.04
N PHE A 110 5.88 -3.52 11.39
CA PHE A 110 5.46 -4.78 10.78
C PHE A 110 4.00 -5.12 11.11
N ASP A 111 3.59 -4.91 12.36
CA ASP A 111 2.18 -5.04 12.75
C ASP A 111 1.27 -4.11 11.94
N GLN A 112 1.64 -2.84 11.86
CA GLN A 112 0.93 -1.85 11.06
C GLN A 112 0.89 -2.28 9.59
N LEU A 113 1.98 -2.82 9.04
CA LEU A 113 2.00 -3.34 7.68
C LEU A 113 0.96 -4.44 7.49
N LEU A 114 0.89 -5.43 8.38
CA LEU A 114 -0.09 -6.51 8.30
C LEU A 114 -1.52 -5.97 8.34
N LYS A 115 -1.82 -5.03 9.25
CA LYS A 115 -3.13 -4.37 9.32
C LYS A 115 -3.50 -3.68 8.02
N GLU A 116 -2.55 -3.03 7.36
CA GLU A 116 -2.79 -2.36 6.08
C GLU A 116 -2.93 -3.38 4.94
N VAL A 117 -1.95 -4.23 4.69
CA VAL A 117 -1.96 -5.11 3.51
C VAL A 117 -3.09 -6.14 3.53
N LEU A 118 -3.52 -6.60 4.71
CA LEU A 118 -4.62 -7.56 4.85
C LEU A 118 -6.01 -6.91 4.69
N LYS A 119 -6.11 -5.58 4.60
CA LYS A 119 -7.34 -4.91 4.14
C LYS A 119 -7.62 -5.22 2.66
N LEU A 120 -6.60 -5.48 1.85
CA LEU A 120 -6.76 -5.81 0.42
C LEU A 120 -7.58 -7.08 0.17
N PRO A 121 -7.22 -8.26 0.71
CA PRO A 121 -8.06 -9.46 0.57
C PRO A 121 -9.42 -9.26 1.23
N THR A 122 -9.48 -8.55 2.37
CA THR A 122 -10.75 -8.26 3.04
C THR A 122 -11.72 -7.46 2.14
N ALA A 123 -11.21 -6.47 1.41
CA ALA A 123 -11.99 -5.65 0.48
C ALA A 123 -12.55 -6.42 -0.73
N VAL A 124 -12.02 -7.61 -1.01
CA VAL A 124 -12.53 -8.53 -2.04
C VAL A 124 -13.23 -9.75 -1.42
N PHE A 125 -13.73 -9.61 -0.19
CA PHE A 125 -14.49 -10.62 0.55
C PHE A 125 -13.71 -11.89 0.94
N GLU A 126 -12.38 -11.83 0.93
CA GLU A 126 -11.48 -12.93 1.33
C GLU A 126 -10.96 -12.76 2.78
N GLY A 127 -11.61 -11.89 3.56
CA GLY A 127 -11.28 -11.63 4.97
C GLY A 127 -11.34 -12.86 5.88
N PRO A 128 -12.28 -13.82 5.73
CA PRO A 128 -12.29 -15.04 6.54
C PRO A 128 -11.02 -15.90 6.38
N SER A 129 -10.37 -15.84 5.22
CA SER A 129 -9.16 -16.61 4.91
C SER A 129 -7.88 -15.82 5.20
N PHE A 130 -7.88 -14.52 4.90
CA PHE A 130 -6.68 -13.68 4.88
C PHE A 130 -6.85 -12.34 5.62
N GLY A 131 -7.76 -12.27 6.58
CA GLY A 131 -7.97 -11.11 7.43
C GLY A 131 -6.86 -10.94 8.48
N TYR A 132 -6.66 -9.71 8.92
CA TYR A 132 -5.80 -9.44 10.07
C TYR A 132 -6.44 -9.99 11.35
N THR A 133 -5.64 -10.62 12.20
CA THR A 133 -5.99 -11.05 13.55
C THR A 133 -4.86 -10.70 14.52
N GLU A 134 -5.14 -10.60 15.82
CA GLU A 134 -4.10 -10.41 16.84
C GLU A 134 -3.07 -11.56 16.88
N HIS A 135 -3.39 -12.71 16.28
CA HIS A 135 -2.48 -13.84 16.14
C HIS A 135 -1.60 -13.77 14.88
N SER A 136 -1.92 -12.91 13.90
CA SER A 136 -1.20 -12.83 12.62
C SER A 136 0.29 -12.53 12.83
N LEU A 137 0.62 -11.65 13.79
CA LEU A 137 1.99 -11.39 14.21
C LEU A 137 2.70 -12.62 14.80
N ARG A 138 1.99 -13.36 15.66
CA ARG A 138 2.53 -14.51 16.40
C ARG A 138 2.83 -15.69 15.49
N THR A 139 2.12 -15.81 14.38
CA THR A 139 2.41 -16.82 13.35
C THR A 139 3.76 -16.55 12.66
N CYS A 140 4.11 -15.27 12.45
CA CYS A 140 5.39 -14.89 11.85
C CYS A 140 6.55 -14.93 12.86
N PHE A 141 6.29 -14.52 14.09
CA PHE A 141 7.26 -14.47 15.18
C PHE A 141 6.69 -15.20 16.40
N PRO A 142 6.71 -16.55 16.40
CA PRO A 142 6.29 -17.30 17.57
C PRO A 142 7.17 -16.85 18.74
N GLN A 143 6.55 -16.42 19.84
CA GLN A 143 7.30 -16.13 21.06
C GLN A 143 8.13 -17.37 21.38
N GLN A 144 9.46 -17.24 21.33
CA GLN A 144 10.30 -18.25 21.94
C GLN A 144 9.91 -18.25 23.41
N LEU A 145 9.28 -19.34 23.86
CA LEU A 145 9.27 -19.72 25.26
C LEU A 145 10.74 -19.86 25.66
N THR A 146 11.35 -18.78 26.14
CA THR A 146 12.61 -18.89 26.86
C THR A 146 12.33 -19.69 28.14
N PRO A 147 13.12 -20.73 28.44
CA PRO A 147 12.96 -21.56 29.63
C PRO A 147 13.14 -20.77 30.93
#